data_AF-A0A7X2TXE9-F1
#
_entry.id   AF-A0A7X2TXE9-F1
#
_cell.length_a   1.000
_cell.length_b   1.000
_cell.length_c   1.000
_cell.angle_alpha   90.00
_cell.angle_beta   90.00
_cell.angle_gamma   90.00
#
_symmetry.space_group_name_H-M   'P 1'
#
loop_
_entity.id
_entity.type
_entity.pdbx_description
1 polymer ?
#
loop_
_entity_poly.entity_id
_entity_poly.type
_entity_poly.pdbx_seq_one_letter_code
_entity_poly.pdbx_strand_id
1 'polypeptide(L)'
;MRLVLFAAMALGAAEHWPQFRGPGAMGVADDSRFPDKWSETENVAWKTTVPGVGWSSPVVWGTRLYLTTVVSSGPLEEPKKGLYFGGNRGKAADEHRYLAMALDTVTGRV
;
A
#
# COMPACT_ATOMS: atom_id res chain seq x y z
N MET A 1 13.16 -30.36 -41.43
CA MET A 1 13.47 -29.14 -40.64
C MET A 1 12.25 -28.86 -39.76
N ARG A 2 12.32 -29.10 -38.45
CA ARG A 2 11.21 -28.89 -37.51
C ARG A 2 11.30 -27.46 -36.98
N LEU A 3 10.29 -26.64 -37.26
CA LEU A 3 10.17 -25.29 -36.73
C LEU A 3 9.57 -25.39 -35.31
N VAL A 4 10.35 -25.00 -34.30
CA VAL A 4 9.88 -24.89 -32.91
C VAL A 4 9.52 -23.42 -32.68
N LEU A 5 8.23 -23.14 -32.47
CA LEU A 5 7.75 -21.81 -32.13
C LEU A 5 7.97 -21.58 -30.62
N PHE A 6 8.86 -20.67 -30.25
CA PHE A 6 8.89 -20.12 -28.90
C PHE A 6 7.81 -19.04 -28.79
N ALA A 7 6.75 -19.31 -28.03
CA ALA A 7 5.83 -18.27 -27.59
C ALA A 7 6.58 -17.38 -26.58
N ALA A 8 6.95 -16.17 -26.99
CA ALA A 8 7.39 -15.15 -26.06
C ALA A 8 6.19 -14.80 -25.17
N MET A 9 6.21 -15.25 -23.92
CA MET A 9 5.30 -14.71 -22.92
C MET A 9 5.63 -13.22 -22.81
N ALA A 10 4.76 -12.38 -23.36
CA ALA A 10 4.77 -10.97 -23.03
C ALA A 10 4.51 -10.89 -21.52
N LEU A 11 5.56 -10.64 -20.74
CA LEU A 11 5.39 -10.04 -19.43
C LEU A 11 4.71 -8.71 -19.73
N GLY A 12 3.39 -8.64 -19.55
CA GLY A 12 2.69 -7.37 -19.53
C GLY A 12 3.47 -6.45 -18.60
N ALA A 13 3.83 -5.26 -19.08
CA ALA A 13 4.49 -4.27 -18.25
C ALA A 13 3.66 -4.15 -16.97
N ALA A 14 4.22 -4.59 -15.83
CA ALA A 14 3.48 -4.51 -14.59
C ALA A 14 3.22 -3.03 -14.33
N GLU A 15 1.96 -2.61 -14.32
CA GLU A 15 1.63 -1.23 -14.02
C GLU A 15 2.16 -0.90 -12.63
N HIS A 16 2.89 0.21 -12.53
CA HIS A 16 3.55 0.64 -11.30
C HIS A 16 2.79 1.82 -10.71
N TRP A 17 2.72 1.86 -9.38
CA TRP A 17 2.22 2.98 -8.60
C TRP A 17 3.33 3.47 -7.68
N PRO A 18 4.33 4.21 -8.19
CA PRO A 18 5.62 4.39 -7.51
C PRO A 18 5.59 5.39 -6.34
N GLN A 19 4.51 6.16 -6.17
CA GLN A 19 4.46 7.26 -5.21
C GLN A 19 3.03 7.60 -4.76
N PHE A 20 2.91 8.55 -3.83
CA PHE A 20 1.61 9.13 -3.48
C PHE A 20 0.93 9.68 -4.73
N ARG A 21 -0.33 9.26 -4.94
CA ARG A 21 -1.13 9.56 -6.15
C ARG A 21 -0.55 8.99 -7.46
N GLY A 22 0.37 8.03 -7.39
CA GLY A 22 0.77 7.24 -8.57
C GLY A 22 1.65 7.99 -9.57
N PRO A 23 1.76 7.50 -10.81
CA PRO A 23 2.57 8.12 -11.85
C PRO A 23 2.22 9.60 -12.03
N GLY A 24 3.24 10.46 -11.99
CA GLY A 24 3.06 11.92 -12.13
C GLY A 24 2.28 12.60 -10.99
N ALA A 25 2.01 11.91 -9.86
CA ALA A 25 1.24 12.42 -8.72
C ALA A 25 -0.23 12.81 -9.03
N MET A 26 -0.82 12.25 -10.09
CA MET A 26 -2.12 12.69 -10.61
C MET A 26 -3.32 12.05 -9.90
N GLY A 27 -3.15 10.85 -9.35
CA GLY A 27 -4.23 10.07 -8.72
C GLY A 27 -5.17 9.46 -9.76
N VAL A 28 -4.66 9.17 -10.95
CA VAL A 28 -5.40 8.62 -12.09
C VAL A 28 -4.83 7.24 -12.41
N ALA A 29 -5.71 6.28 -12.64
CA ALA A 29 -5.38 4.98 -13.17
C ALA A 29 -5.92 4.86 -14.60
N ASP A 30 -5.24 4.08 -15.45
CA ASP A 30 -5.53 4.00 -16.88
C ASP A 30 -6.65 2.99 -17.23
N ASP A 31 -7.07 2.14 -16.27
CA ASP A 31 -8.21 1.22 -16.42
C ASP A 31 -9.54 1.89 -16.03
N SER A 32 -10.65 1.37 -16.53
CA SER A 32 -12.01 1.84 -16.19
C SER A 32 -12.87 0.77 -15.53
N ARG A 33 -12.36 -0.45 -15.33
CA ARG A 33 -13.12 -1.62 -14.85
C ARG A 33 -13.14 -1.73 -13.31
N PHE A 34 -13.10 -0.60 -12.61
CA PHE A 34 -13.11 -0.59 -11.15
C PHE A 34 -14.52 -0.87 -10.61
N PRO A 35 -14.65 -1.67 -9.54
CA PRO A 35 -15.93 -1.85 -8.86
C PRO A 35 -16.45 -0.51 -8.29
N ASP A 36 -17.76 -0.27 -8.44
CA ASP A 36 -18.46 0.92 -7.94
C ASP A 36 -19.13 0.71 -6.57
N LYS A 37 -19.10 -0.53 -6.06
CA LYS A 37 -19.61 -0.93 -4.75
C LYS A 37 -18.52 -1.57 -3.91
N TRP A 38 -18.52 -1.29 -2.61
CA TRP A 38 -17.51 -1.77 -1.69
C TRP A 38 -18.12 -2.01 -0.31
N SER A 39 -17.61 -3.01 0.41
CA SER A 39 -17.87 -3.20 1.83
C SER A 39 -16.63 -3.77 2.52
N GLU A 40 -16.75 -4.18 3.78
CA GLU A 40 -15.65 -4.89 4.46
C GLU A 40 -15.32 -6.26 3.84
N THR A 41 -16.23 -6.80 3.01
CA THR A 41 -16.10 -8.13 2.41
C THR A 41 -16.41 -8.17 0.91
N GLU A 42 -17.12 -7.18 0.37
CA GLU A 42 -17.46 -7.08 -1.05
C GLU A 42 -16.36 -6.34 -1.82
N ASN A 43 -15.95 -6.92 -2.96
CA ASN A 43 -14.89 -6.40 -3.83
C ASN A 43 -13.51 -6.26 -3.15
N VAL A 44 -13.30 -6.90 -2.00
CA VAL A 44 -12.01 -6.96 -1.30
C VAL A 44 -11.21 -8.17 -1.76
N ALA A 45 -10.03 -7.95 -2.36
CA ALA A 45 -9.15 -9.04 -2.79
C ALA A 45 -8.49 -9.77 -1.60
N TRP A 46 -8.02 -9.01 -0.61
CA TRP A 46 -7.44 -9.52 0.63
C TRP A 46 -7.38 -8.41 1.69
N LYS A 47 -7.18 -8.81 2.95
CA LYS A 47 -6.97 -7.92 4.09
C LYS A 47 -5.85 -8.47 4.95
N THR A 48 -4.86 -7.63 5.24
CA THR A 48 -3.68 -8.01 6.03
C THR A 48 -3.56 -7.10 7.24
N THR A 49 -3.40 -7.69 8.42
CA THR A 49 -3.08 -6.94 9.64
C THR A 49 -1.65 -6.39 9.51
N VAL A 50 -1.52 -5.08 9.59
CA VAL A 50 -0.24 -4.37 9.62
C VAL A 50 0.09 -4.01 11.08
N PRO A 51 1.30 -4.28 11.58
CA PRO A 51 1.69 -3.89 12.93
C PRO A 51 1.79 -2.37 13.06
N GLY A 52 1.37 -1.85 14.22
CA GLY A 52 1.48 -0.42 14.53
C GLY A 52 0.46 0.44 13.77
N VAL A 53 0.81 1.70 13.54
CA VAL A 53 -0.03 2.70 12.86
C VAL A 53 0.79 3.52 11.87
N GLY A 54 0.16 4.07 10.84
CA GLY A 54 0.85 4.96 9.90
C GLY A 54 -0.07 5.58 8.84
N TRP A 55 0.29 6.79 8.40
CA TRP A 55 -0.34 7.51 7.29
C TRP A 55 0.42 7.28 5.97
N SER A 56 0.85 6.05 5.74
CA SER A 56 1.55 5.67 4.51
C SER A 56 0.63 5.79 3.30
N SER A 57 1.22 6.05 2.13
CA SER A 57 0.61 5.71 0.84
C SER A 57 1.30 4.43 0.36
N PRO A 58 0.56 3.35 0.02
CA PRO A 58 1.17 2.16 -0.53
C PRO A 58 1.79 2.48 -1.90
N VAL A 59 2.94 1.86 -2.17
CA VAL A 59 3.64 1.90 -3.46
C VAL A 59 3.56 0.52 -4.08
N VAL A 60 3.14 0.42 -5.34
CA VAL A 60 3.10 -0.87 -6.06
C VAL A 60 4.20 -0.88 -7.11
N TRP A 61 5.05 -1.91 -7.08
CA TRP A 61 6.08 -2.14 -8.08
C TRP A 61 6.16 -3.62 -8.43
N GLY A 62 5.81 -3.98 -9.67
CA GLY A 62 5.67 -5.37 -10.07
C GLY A 62 4.60 -6.09 -9.24
N THR A 63 4.97 -7.22 -8.64
CA THR A 63 4.09 -8.02 -7.77
C THR A 63 4.23 -7.66 -6.28
N ARG A 64 4.83 -6.51 -5.96
CA ARG A 64 5.07 -6.08 -4.58
C ARG A 64 4.36 -4.77 -4.27
N LEU A 65 3.81 -4.70 -3.06
CA LEU A 65 3.24 -3.52 -2.44
C LEU A 65 4.11 -3.14 -1.24
N TYR A 66 4.60 -1.91 -1.21
CA TYR A 66 5.44 -1.38 -0.14
C TYR A 66 4.65 -0.40 0.70
N LEU A 67 4.76 -0.51 2.03
CA LEU A 67 4.13 0.41 2.97
C LEU A 67 5.06 0.69 4.15
N THR A 68 4.86 1.84 4.79
CA THR A 68 5.55 2.21 6.02
C THR A 68 4.58 2.19 7.20
N THR A 69 5.07 1.78 8.37
CA THR A 69 4.31 1.80 9.62
C THR A 69 5.24 2.04 10.81
N VAL A 70 4.70 2.49 11.93
CA VAL A 70 5.46 2.65 13.18
C VAL A 70 4.81 1.88 14.31
N VAL A 71 5.63 1.12 15.03
CA VAL A 71 5.25 0.38 16.24
C VAL A 71 5.83 1.12 17.45
N SER A 72 4.99 1.43 18.44
CA SER A 72 5.42 2.02 19.72
C SER A 72 5.60 0.93 20.77
N SER A 73 6.56 1.11 21.68
CA SER A 73 6.67 0.30 22.91
C SER A 73 5.62 0.66 23.97
N GLY A 74 5.00 1.84 23.84
CA GLY A 74 3.96 2.35 24.73
C GLY A 74 2.60 2.49 24.04
N PRO A 75 1.61 3.07 24.73
CA PRO A 75 0.28 3.28 24.16
C PRO A 75 0.34 4.22 22.95
N LEU A 76 -0.38 3.86 21.88
CA LEU A 76 -0.52 4.71 20.71
C LEU A 76 -1.65 5.73 20.93
N GLU A 77 -1.40 6.98 20.54
CA GLU A 77 -2.46 7.98 20.48
C GLU A 77 -3.44 7.61 19.37
N GLU A 78 -4.71 7.49 19.71
CA GLU A 78 -5.77 7.23 18.74
C GLU A 78 -5.86 8.36 17.70
N PRO A 79 -6.09 8.04 16.41
CA PRO A 79 -6.28 9.03 15.37
C PRO A 79 -7.41 10.01 15.69
N LYS A 80 -7.08 11.30 15.84
CA LYS A 80 -8.05 12.38 16.00
C LYS A 80 -8.63 12.76 14.64
N LYS A 81 -9.96 12.67 14.52
CA LYS A 81 -10.68 13.08 13.30
C LYS A 81 -10.81 14.60 13.25
N GLY A 82 -10.83 15.16 12.04
CA GLY A 82 -11.08 16.59 11.80
C GLY A 82 -9.83 17.40 11.47
N LEU A 83 -9.99 18.72 11.43
CA LEU A 83 -8.88 19.64 11.21
C LEU A 83 -7.97 19.66 12.43
N TYR A 84 -6.67 19.51 12.21
CA TYR A 84 -5.64 19.63 13.24
C TYR A 84 -5.45 21.10 13.60
N PHE A 85 -6.33 21.65 14.44
CA PHE A 85 -6.22 23.04 14.91
C PHE A 85 -5.20 23.15 16.05
N GLY A 86 -3.93 23.33 15.69
CA GLY A 86 -2.85 23.61 16.63
C GLY A 86 -2.42 22.42 17.51
N GLY A 87 -1.50 22.70 18.45
CA GLY A 87 -0.92 21.73 19.38
C GLY A 87 0.33 21.06 18.82
N ASN A 88 1.51 21.55 19.22
CA ASN A 88 2.74 20.80 19.00
C ASN A 88 2.68 19.53 19.85
N ARG A 89 2.94 18.37 19.23
CA ARG A 89 3.17 17.15 20.00
C ARG A 89 4.42 17.33 20.84
N GLY A 90 4.34 16.93 22.11
CA GLY A 90 5.51 16.81 22.95
C GLY A 90 6.48 15.76 22.41
N LYS A 91 7.68 15.72 22.99
CA LYS A 91 8.65 14.66 22.69
C LYS A 91 8.01 13.30 23.02
N ALA A 92 8.16 12.33 22.12
CA ALA A 92 7.76 10.95 22.39
C ALA A 92 8.47 10.43 23.65
N ALA A 93 7.71 9.83 24.56
CA ALA A 93 8.24 9.20 25.77
C ALA A 93 8.70 7.76 25.51
N ASP A 94 8.11 7.10 24.51
CA ASP A 94 8.30 5.69 24.21
C ASP A 94 9.24 5.46 23.02
N GLU A 95 9.81 4.26 22.94
CA GLU A 95 10.60 3.82 21.78
C GLU A 95 9.69 3.54 20.59
N HIS A 96 10.11 4.00 19.40
CA HIS A 96 9.37 3.82 18.17
C HIS A 96 10.21 3.06 17.15
N ARG A 97 9.69 1.93 16.66
CA ARG A 97 10.29 1.14 15.58
C ARG A 97 9.57 1.42 14.27
N TYR A 98 10.29 2.06 13.35
CA TYR A 98 9.82 2.31 11.99
C TYR A 98 10.06 1.09 11.12
N LEU A 99 9.03 0.66 10.40
CA LEU A 99 9.06 -0.52 9.54
C LEU A 99 8.73 -0.10 8.11
N ALA A 100 9.48 -0.64 7.16
CA ALA A 100 9.10 -0.71 5.75
C ALA A 100 8.75 -2.16 5.44
N MET A 101 7.52 -2.41 5.03
CA MET A 101 7.01 -3.75 4.73
C MET A 101 6.81 -3.88 3.21
N ALA A 102 7.07 -5.08 2.69
CA ALA A 102 6.79 -5.45 1.31
C ALA A 102 5.81 -6.62 1.33
N LEU A 103 4.63 -6.45 0.74
CA LEU A 103 3.59 -7.45 0.63
C LEU A 103 3.52 -7.94 -0.82
N ASP A 104 3.16 -9.19 -1.01
CA ASP A 104 2.79 -9.74 -2.31
C ASP A 104 1.40 -9.21 -2.72
N THR A 105 1.26 -8.69 -3.94
CA THR A 105 0.02 -8.03 -4.39
C THR A 105 -1.15 -8.99 -4.61
N VAL A 106 -0.87 -10.28 -4.82
CA VAL A 106 -1.89 -11.32 -5.06
C VAL A 106 -2.43 -11.86 -3.74
N THR A 107 -1.55 -12.11 -2.78
CA THR A 107 -1.89 -12.81 -1.53
C THR A 107 -1.97 -11.89 -0.31
N GLY A 108 -1.43 -10.68 -0.38
CA GLY A 108 -1.35 -9.75 0.74
C GLY A 108 -0.34 -10.15 1.82
N ARG A 109 0.46 -11.19 1.62
CA ARG A 109 1.43 -11.69 2.60
C ARG A 109 2.76 -10.93 2.51
N VAL A 110 3.41 -10.73 3.65
CA VAL A 110 4.79 -10.22 3.73
C VAL A 110 5.77 -11.26 3.22
#